data_AF-A0A2V3ICB9-F1
#
_entry.id   AF-A0A2V3ICB9-F1
#
_cell.length_a   1.000
_cell.length_b   1.000
_cell.length_c   1.000
_cell.angle_alpha   90.00
_cell.angle_beta   90.00
_cell.angle_gamma   90.00
#
_symmetry.space_group_name_H-M   'P 1'
#
loop_
_entity.id
_entity.type
_entity.pdbx_description
1 polymer ?
#
loop_
_entity_poly.entity_id
_entity_poly.type
_entity_poly.pdbx_seq_one_letter_code
_entity_poly.pdbx_strand_id
1 'polypeptide(L)'
;MDPNDKRSPDVIALFDVDGTLTAPRLTATKQMIDFLAELRNNVIIAIVGGSDLRKQKEQLGENVLDMFDYTFSENGLVAYRGRELLAEASITAHLGEKRLQKLINYCLRYISALNIPAKRGTFIEFRKGMLNISPIGRNCSQEERCEFEQ
;
A
#
# COMPACT_ATOMS: atom_id res chain seq x y z
N MET A 1 4.26 -4.03 -26.48
CA MET A 1 5.61 -4.11 -25.86
C MET A 1 6.57 -3.46 -26.83
N ASP A 2 7.69 -2.91 -26.35
CA ASP A 2 8.76 -2.46 -27.26
C ASP A 2 9.15 -3.68 -28.12
N PRO A 3 9.06 -3.59 -29.46
CA PRO A 3 9.43 -4.70 -30.34
C PRO A 3 10.91 -5.10 -30.23
N ASN A 4 11.75 -4.29 -29.60
CA ASN A 4 13.15 -4.60 -29.30
C ASN A 4 13.36 -5.26 -27.92
N ASP A 5 12.31 -5.45 -27.14
CA ASP A 5 12.39 -6.11 -25.84
C ASP A 5 12.68 -7.60 -26.02
N LYS A 6 13.88 -8.03 -25.64
CA LYS A 6 14.36 -9.42 -25.80
C LYS A 6 13.97 -10.34 -24.65
N ARG A 7 13.23 -9.83 -23.66
CA ARG A 7 12.80 -10.58 -22.47
C ARG A 7 11.68 -11.55 -22.84
N SER A 8 11.51 -12.60 -22.04
CA SER A 8 10.41 -13.54 -22.26
C SER A 8 9.05 -12.82 -22.10
N PRO A 9 8.20 -12.78 -23.14
CA PRO A 9 6.92 -12.05 -23.08
C PRO A 9 5.87 -12.74 -22.21
N ASP A 10 6.07 -14.03 -21.91
CA ASP A 10 5.10 -14.89 -21.24
C ASP A 10 5.33 -14.99 -19.73
N VAL A 11 6.43 -14.42 -19.22
CA VAL A 11 6.84 -14.54 -17.82
C VAL A 11 6.91 -13.18 -17.15
N ILE A 12 6.19 -13.05 -16.05
CA ILE A 12 6.29 -11.92 -15.12
C ILE A 12 6.64 -12.43 -13.73
N ALA A 13 7.63 -11.81 -13.09
CA ALA A 13 7.92 -12.00 -11.67
C ALA A 13 7.28 -10.86 -10.87
N LEU A 14 6.26 -11.20 -10.07
CA LEU A 14 5.56 -10.25 -9.21
C LEU A 14 5.99 -10.47 -7.76
N PHE A 15 6.50 -9.43 -7.12
CA PHE A 15 7.04 -9.49 -5.77
C PHE A 15 6.16 -8.71 -4.79
N ASP A 16 5.92 -9.27 -3.62
CA ASP A 16 5.55 -8.46 -2.45
C ASP A 16 6.73 -7.57 -2.04
N VAL A 17 6.48 -6.52 -1.25
CA VAL A 17 7.53 -5.54 -0.88
C VAL A 17 8.12 -5.86 0.50
N ASP A 18 7.39 -5.58 1.58
CA ASP A 18 7.90 -5.68 2.95
C ASP A 18 8.04 -7.15 3.38
N GLY A 19 9.24 -7.55 3.82
CA GLY A 19 9.53 -8.94 4.17
C GLY A 19 9.88 -9.86 3.00
N THR A 20 9.70 -9.40 1.75
CA THR A 20 10.11 -10.13 0.54
C THR A 20 11.32 -9.48 -0.14
N LEU A 21 11.21 -8.21 -0.54
CA LEU A 21 12.32 -7.45 -1.13
C LEU A 21 13.13 -6.68 -0.08
N THR A 22 12.52 -6.40 1.08
CA THR A 22 13.18 -5.73 2.20
C THR A 22 13.06 -6.56 3.47
N ALA A 23 13.97 -6.34 4.42
CA ALA A 23 13.68 -6.74 5.79
C ALA A 23 12.48 -5.92 6.32
N PRO A 24 11.71 -6.45 7.28
CA PRO A 24 10.50 -5.79 7.78
C PRO A 24 10.74 -4.34 8.22
N ARG A 25 10.01 -3.39 7.62
CA ARG A 25 10.07 -1.94 7.86
C ARG A 25 11.44 -1.29 7.60
N LEU A 26 12.30 -1.93 6.81
CA LEU A 26 13.62 -1.42 6.43
C LEU A 26 13.70 -1.19 4.92
N THR A 27 14.78 -0.54 4.49
CA THR A 27 15.10 -0.34 3.07
C THR A 27 15.68 -1.61 2.44
N ALA A 28 15.51 -1.74 1.13
CA ALA A 28 16.18 -2.78 0.35
C ALA A 28 17.70 -2.62 0.41
N THR A 29 18.40 -3.75 0.48
CA THR A 29 19.87 -3.75 0.39
C THR A 29 20.31 -3.45 -1.03
N LYS A 30 21.49 -2.85 -1.21
CA LYS A 30 22.07 -2.63 -2.54
C LYS A 30 22.16 -3.94 -3.34
N GLN A 31 22.52 -5.04 -2.69
CA GLN A 31 22.59 -6.36 -3.32
C GLN A 31 21.24 -6.80 -3.91
N MET A 32 20.13 -6.59 -3.20
CA MET A 32 18.79 -6.89 -3.71
C MET A 32 18.43 -6.00 -4.91
N ILE A 33 18.76 -4.72 -4.84
CA ILE A 33 18.50 -3.76 -5.92
C ILE A 33 19.29 -4.11 -7.18
N ASP A 34 20.57 -4.43 -7.04
CA ASP A 34 21.43 -4.86 -8.14
C ASP A 34 20.89 -6.16 -8.77
N PHE A 35 20.49 -7.13 -7.94
CA PHE A 35 19.89 -8.39 -8.40
C PHE A 35 18.60 -8.17 -9.18
N LEU A 36 17.70 -7.31 -8.71
CA LEU A 36 16.46 -6.99 -9.41
C LEU A 36 16.72 -6.32 -10.76
N ALA A 37 17.73 -5.44 -10.83
CA ALA A 37 18.14 -4.80 -12.08
C ALA A 37 18.67 -5.84 -13.10
N GLU A 38 19.47 -6.81 -12.64
CA GLU A 38 19.93 -7.92 -13.48
C GLU A 38 18.77 -8.83 -13.91
N LEU A 39 17.87 -9.18 -13.00
CA LEU A 39 16.69 -10.00 -13.28
C LEU A 39 15.78 -9.33 -14.33
N ARG A 40 15.61 -8.01 -14.23
CA ARG A 40 14.81 -7.22 -15.17
C ARG A 40 15.31 -7.30 -16.60
N ASN A 41 16.58 -7.62 -16.85
CA ASN A 41 17.11 -7.82 -18.20
C ASN A 41 16.65 -9.15 -18.83
N ASN A 42 16.08 -10.07 -18.05
CA ASN A 42 15.71 -11.41 -18.49
C ASN A 42 14.18 -11.60 -18.55
N VAL A 43 13.46 -11.03 -17.58
CA VAL A 43 12.00 -11.16 -17.45
C VAL A 43 11.37 -9.82 -17.09
N ILE A 44 10.07 -9.69 -17.33
CA ILE A 44 9.28 -8.57 -16.80
C ILE A 44 9.22 -8.70 -15.29
N ILE A 45 9.54 -7.63 -14.57
CA ILE A 45 9.42 -7.60 -13.10
C ILE A 45 8.42 -6.55 -12.64
N ALA A 46 7.72 -6.87 -11.56
CA ALA A 46 6.72 -6.02 -10.96
C ALA A 46 6.69 -6.14 -9.44
N ILE A 47 6.22 -5.10 -8.77
CA ILE A 47 5.92 -5.17 -7.33
C ILE A 47 4.43 -4.98 -7.07
N VAL A 48 3.94 -5.63 -6.02
CA VAL A 48 2.62 -5.41 -5.44
C VAL A 48 2.75 -5.24 -3.94
N GLY A 49 2.02 -4.29 -3.36
CA GLY A 49 1.97 -4.16 -1.91
C GLY A 49 0.74 -3.41 -1.44
N GLY A 50 0.32 -3.70 -0.20
CA GLY A 50 -0.86 -3.04 0.42
C GLY A 50 -0.61 -1.59 0.86
N SER A 51 0.64 -1.16 0.85
CA SER A 51 1.05 0.21 1.18
C SER A 51 0.86 1.17 0.01
N ASP A 52 0.82 2.48 0.32
CA ASP A 52 0.84 3.53 -0.69
C ASP A 52 2.20 3.60 -1.42
N LEU A 53 2.24 4.30 -2.56
CA LEU A 53 3.46 4.45 -3.37
C LEU A 53 4.59 5.15 -2.59
N ARG A 54 4.26 6.07 -1.68
CA ARG A 54 5.25 6.77 -0.86
C ARG A 54 6.02 5.79 0.02
N LYS A 55 5.34 4.86 0.69
CA LYS A 55 6.01 3.81 1.48
C LYS A 55 6.84 2.87 0.61
N GLN A 56 6.36 2.52 -0.59
CA GLN A 56 7.16 1.71 -1.52
C GLN A 56 8.45 2.45 -1.93
N LYS A 57 8.39 3.77 -2.11
CA LYS A 57 9.58 4.61 -2.35
C LYS A 57 10.52 4.68 -1.15
N GLU A 58 9.98 4.79 0.06
CA GLU A 58 10.79 4.73 1.29
C GLU A 58 11.55 3.41 1.39
N GLN A 59 10.96 2.29 0.95
CA GLN A 59 11.56 0.96 1.06
C GLN A 59 12.51 0.64 -0.11
N LEU A 60 12.15 0.99 -1.34
CA LEU A 60 12.85 0.55 -2.55
C LEU A 60 13.65 1.66 -3.25
N GLY A 61 13.44 2.92 -2.85
CA GLY A 61 14.07 4.10 -3.45
C GLY A 61 13.08 4.97 -4.24
N GLU A 62 13.42 6.25 -4.40
CA GLU A 62 12.57 7.24 -5.07
C GLU A 62 12.29 6.91 -6.55
N ASN A 63 13.19 6.15 -7.18
CA ASN A 63 13.12 5.71 -8.56
C ASN A 63 12.39 4.36 -8.73
N VAL A 64 11.57 3.93 -7.77
CA VAL A 64 10.83 2.65 -7.82
C VAL A 64 10.07 2.45 -9.15
N LEU A 65 9.45 3.51 -9.69
CA LEU A 65 8.72 3.46 -10.97
C LEU A 65 9.64 3.21 -12.19
N ASP A 66 10.93 3.50 -12.07
CA ASP A 66 11.92 3.24 -13.12
C ASP A 66 12.57 1.86 -12.97
N MET A 67 12.56 1.31 -11.75
CA MET A 67 13.20 0.03 -11.42
C MET A 67 12.37 -1.17 -11.86
N PHE A 68 11.04 -1.04 -11.91
CA PHE A 68 10.12 -2.12 -12.26
C PHE A 68 9.35 -1.80 -13.54
N ASP A 69 8.94 -2.82 -14.28
CA ASP A 69 8.09 -2.64 -15.45
C ASP A 69 6.65 -2.30 -15.05
N TYR A 70 6.18 -2.87 -13.92
CA TYR A 70 4.91 -2.52 -13.30
C TYR A 70 5.04 -2.28 -11.80
N THR A 71 4.22 -1.37 -11.28
CA THR A 71 4.16 -1.06 -9.85
C THR A 71 2.71 -1.01 -9.41
N PHE A 72 2.36 -1.86 -8.44
CA PHE A 72 1.01 -1.97 -7.89
C PHE A 72 1.02 -1.54 -6.42
N SER A 73 0.59 -0.31 -6.15
CA SER A 73 0.39 0.20 -4.79
C SER A 73 -1.05 -0.02 -4.35
N GLU A 74 -1.27 -0.07 -3.03
CA GLU A 74 -2.59 -0.31 -2.44
C GLU A 74 -3.27 -1.56 -3.03
N ASN A 75 -2.52 -2.66 -3.15
CA ASN A 75 -2.94 -3.92 -3.77
C ASN A 75 -3.41 -3.80 -5.24
N GLY A 76 -2.83 -2.86 -5.99
CA GLY A 76 -3.14 -2.66 -7.41
C GLY A 76 -4.29 -1.71 -7.68
N LEU A 77 -4.84 -1.06 -6.65
CA LEU A 77 -5.74 0.08 -6.83
C LEU A 77 -5.06 1.27 -7.49
N VAL A 78 -3.73 1.34 -7.39
CA VAL A 78 -2.90 2.26 -8.16
C VAL A 78 -1.89 1.44 -8.92
N ALA A 79 -2.01 1.42 -10.25
CA ALA A 79 -1.17 0.63 -11.12
C ALA A 79 -0.40 1.54 -12.08
N TYR A 80 0.91 1.38 -12.10
CA TYR A 80 1.81 2.03 -13.05
C TYR A 80 2.47 1.02 -13.98
N ARG A 81 2.76 1.45 -15.20
CA ARG A 81 3.70 0.81 -16.13
C ARG A 81 4.84 1.77 -16.40
N GLY A 82 6.02 1.47 -15.86
CA GLY A 82 7.05 2.50 -15.72
C GLY A 82 6.50 3.73 -14.98
N ARG A 83 6.53 4.90 -15.62
CA ARG A 83 5.95 6.15 -15.09
C ARG A 83 4.51 6.43 -15.54
N GLU A 84 3.96 5.62 -16.44
CA GLU A 84 2.60 5.81 -16.96
C GLU A 84 1.57 5.22 -15.99
N LEU A 85 0.60 6.03 -15.56
CA LEU A 85 -0.52 5.55 -14.75
C LEU A 85 -1.45 4.71 -15.64
N LEU A 86 -1.53 3.41 -15.38
CA LEU A 86 -2.39 2.49 -16.12
C LEU A 86 -3.82 2.51 -15.62
N ALA A 87 -3.98 2.43 -14.30
CA ALA A 87 -5.28 2.31 -13.67
C ALA A 87 -5.25 2.88 -12.26
N GLU A 88 -6.38 3.47 -11.89
CA GLU A 88 -6.63 4.00 -10.57
C GLU A 88 -8.07 3.65 -10.17
N ALA A 89 -8.24 3.10 -8.98
CA ALA A 89 -9.54 2.83 -8.38
C ALA A 89 -9.59 3.37 -6.96
N SER A 90 -10.79 3.73 -6.51
CA SER A 90 -11.02 4.18 -5.13
C SER A 90 -12.34 3.66 -4.58
N ILE A 91 -12.41 3.51 -3.27
CA ILE A 91 -13.62 3.13 -2.54
C ILE A 91 -14.72 4.17 -2.72
N THR A 92 -14.37 5.45 -2.90
CA THR A 92 -15.33 6.53 -3.21
C THR A 92 -15.99 6.33 -4.55
N ALA A 93 -15.21 6.05 -5.60
CA ALA A 93 -15.76 5.77 -6.92
C ALA A 93 -16.58 4.48 -6.94
N HIS A 94 -16.16 3.46 -6.18
CA HIS A 94 -16.82 2.16 -6.16
C HIS A 94 -18.13 2.13 -5.35
N LEU A 95 -18.13 2.70 -4.13
CA LEU A 95 -19.29 2.65 -3.22
C LEU A 95 -20.18 3.90 -3.31
N GLY A 96 -19.62 5.03 -3.73
CA GLY A 96 -20.29 6.32 -3.76
C GLY A 96 -20.43 6.98 -2.39
N GLU A 97 -20.51 8.31 -2.42
CA GLU A 97 -20.47 9.17 -1.23
C GLU A 97 -21.61 8.86 -0.24
N LYS A 98 -22.82 8.60 -0.73
CA LYS A 98 -24.00 8.32 0.11
C LYS A 98 -23.80 7.10 1.01
N ARG A 99 -23.17 6.03 0.48
CA ARG A 99 -22.93 4.81 1.26
C ARG A 99 -21.79 5.00 2.23
N LEU A 100 -20.72 5.67 1.80
CA LEU A 100 -19.58 5.99 2.66
C LEU A 100 -19.98 6.87 3.84
N GLN A 101 -20.71 7.96 3.61
CA GLN A 101 -21.18 8.81 4.71
C GLN A 101 -22.10 8.05 5.67
N LYS A 102 -22.96 7.15 5.17
CA LYS A 102 -23.80 6.31 6.04
C LYS A 102 -22.94 5.44 6.96
N LEU A 103 -21.91 4.79 6.42
CA LEU A 103 -20.98 3.97 7.19
C LEU A 103 -20.16 4.81 8.19
N ILE A 104 -19.56 5.90 7.72
CA ILE A 104 -18.75 6.82 8.55
C ILE A 104 -19.59 7.38 9.70
N ASN A 105 -20.80 7.87 9.42
CA ASN A 105 -21.70 8.39 10.46
C ASN A 105 -22.08 7.31 11.49
N TYR A 106 -22.30 6.07 11.04
CA TYR A 106 -22.54 4.95 11.94
C TYR A 106 -21.34 4.69 12.85
N CYS A 107 -20.14 4.57 12.27
CA CYS A 107 -18.91 4.32 13.02
C CYS A 107 -18.62 5.45 14.03
N LEU A 108 -18.77 6.72 13.63
CA LEU A 108 -18.54 7.87 14.53
C LEU A 108 -19.52 7.87 15.71
N ARG A 109 -20.82 7.63 15.46
CA ARG A 109 -21.83 7.53 16.53
C ARG A 109 -21.51 6.37 17.46
N TYR A 110 -21.19 5.20 16.90
CA TYR A 110 -20.83 4.01 17.68
C TYR A 110 -19.61 4.29 18.57
N ILE A 111 -18.51 4.79 18.00
CA ILE A 111 -17.26 5.08 18.72
C ILE A 111 -17.48 6.15 19.79
N SER A 112 -18.32 7.17 19.55
CA SER A 112 -18.60 8.20 20.55
C SER A 112 -19.23 7.63 21.83
N ALA A 113 -20.04 6.57 21.71
CA ALA A 113 -20.75 5.95 22.83
C ALA A 113 -19.93 4.88 23.57
N LEU A 114 -18.79 4.46 23.04
CA LEU A 114 -17.94 3.45 23.69
C LEU A 114 -17.34 3.97 25.00
N ASN A 115 -17.40 3.14 26.04
CA ASN A 115 -16.64 3.36 27.27
C ASN A 115 -15.38 2.48 27.23
N ILE A 116 -14.24 3.10 26.94
CA ILE A 116 -12.95 2.43 26.75
C ILE A 116 -11.87 3.21 27.53
N PRO A 117 -10.73 2.60 27.90
CA PRO A 117 -9.73 3.22 28.78
C PRO A 117 -9.24 4.58 28.29
N ALA A 118 -9.09 4.72 26.97
CA ALA A 118 -8.63 5.95 26.32
C ALA A 118 -9.29 6.14 24.95
N LYS A 119 -9.52 7.41 24.57
CA LYS A 119 -9.80 7.86 23.21
C LYS A 119 -8.74 8.89 22.81
N ARG A 120 -8.22 8.79 21.59
CA ARG A 120 -7.21 9.70 21.03
C ARG A 120 -7.76 10.34 19.76
N GLY A 121 -7.04 10.25 18.64
CA GLY A 121 -7.42 10.83 17.36
C GLY A 121 -7.25 9.84 16.22
N THR A 122 -7.77 10.21 15.04
CA THR A 122 -7.75 9.34 13.85
C THR A 122 -8.55 8.04 14.08
N PHE A 123 -9.83 8.19 14.44
CA PHE A 123 -10.77 7.08 14.63
C PHE A 123 -11.19 6.40 13.33
N ILE A 124 -11.23 7.19 12.24
CA ILE A 124 -11.48 6.73 10.89
C ILE A 124 -10.39 7.36 10.03
N GLU A 125 -9.53 6.53 9.47
CA GLU A 125 -8.53 6.92 8.49
C GLU A 125 -9.01 6.47 7.11
N PHE A 126 -9.32 7.46 6.27
CA PHE A 126 -9.75 7.21 4.89
C PHE A 126 -8.53 6.93 4.02
N ARG A 127 -8.50 5.75 3.39
CA ARG A 127 -7.50 5.38 2.38
C ARG A 127 -8.18 5.16 1.05
N LYS A 128 -7.41 5.09 -0.04
CA LYS A 128 -7.97 5.00 -1.38
C LYS A 128 -8.84 3.75 -1.54
N GLY A 129 -8.39 2.62 -1.01
CA GLY A 129 -9.10 1.34 -1.10
C GLY A 129 -9.94 0.94 0.09
N MET A 130 -9.80 1.61 1.23
CA MET A 130 -10.38 1.12 2.49
C MET A 130 -10.60 2.24 3.50
N LEU A 131 -11.43 1.95 4.49
CA LEU A 131 -11.53 2.72 5.73
C LEU A 131 -10.83 1.93 6.83
N ASN A 132 -9.82 2.52 7.47
CA ASN A 132 -9.25 1.97 8.69
C ASN A 132 -9.98 2.58 9.89
N ILE A 133 -10.70 1.75 10.64
CA ILE A 133 -11.50 2.17 11.79
C ILE A 133 -10.82 1.70 13.07
N SER A 134 -10.54 2.63 13.99
CA SER A 134 -9.91 2.36 15.28
C SER A 134 -10.72 3.03 16.40
N PRO A 135 -11.35 2.28 17.32
CA PRO A 135 -12.12 2.87 18.41
C PRO A 135 -11.30 3.75 19.37
N ILE A 136 -10.09 3.33 19.70
CA ILE A 136 -9.14 4.13 20.49
C ILE A 136 -8.56 5.29 19.68
N GLY A 137 -8.44 5.14 18.36
CA GLY A 137 -7.83 6.10 17.44
C GLY A 137 -6.36 5.79 17.17
N ARG A 138 -5.93 5.92 15.91
CA ARG A 138 -4.57 5.53 15.46
C ARG A 138 -3.44 6.41 16.01
N ASN A 139 -3.75 7.56 16.58
CA ASN A 139 -2.75 8.45 17.19
C ASN A 139 -2.42 8.07 18.65
N CYS A 140 -2.85 6.90 19.13
CA CYS A 140 -2.53 6.42 20.47
C CYS A 140 -1.06 6.00 20.60
N SER A 141 -0.55 6.03 21.83
CA SER A 141 0.76 5.47 22.15
C SER A 141 0.75 3.93 22.09
N GLN A 142 1.93 3.32 22.10
CA GLN A 142 2.04 1.86 22.16
C GLN A 142 1.49 1.31 23.47
N GLU A 143 1.69 2.01 24.59
CA GLU A 143 1.15 1.63 25.90
C GLU A 143 -0.38 1.68 25.90
N GLU A 144 -0.96 2.78 25.45
CA GLU A 144 -2.42 2.94 25.32
C GLU A 144 -3.05 1.89 24.40
N ARG A 145 -2.32 1.49 23.35
CA ARG A 145 -2.75 0.42 22.46
C ARG A 145 -2.80 -0.93 23.17
N CYS A 146 -1.76 -1.25 23.94
CA CYS A 146 -1.74 -2.48 24.73
C CYS A 146 -2.84 -2.51 25.78
N GLU A 147 -3.13 -1.38 26.44
CA GLU A 147 -4.23 -1.27 27.41
C GLU A 147 -5.61 -1.46 26.77
N PHE A 148 -5.80 -1.00 25.53
CA PHE A 148 -7.04 -1.21 24.78
C PHE A 148 -7.26 -2.66 24.34
N GLU A 149 -6.18 -3.44 24.18
CA GLU A 149 -6.23 -4.84 23.77
C GLU A 149 -6.50 -5.80 24.94
N GLN A 150 -6.52 -5.31 26.18
CA GLN A 150 -6.87 -6.06 27.40
C GLN A 150 -8.37 -6.01 27.71
#